data_AF-A0A8U0W9N8-F1
#
_entry.id   AF-A0A8U0W9N8-F1
#
_cell.length_a   1.000
_cell.length_b   1.000
_cell.length_c   1.000
_cell.angle_alpha   90.00
_cell.angle_beta   90.00
_cell.angle_gamma   90.00
#
_symmetry.space_group_name_H-M   'P 1'
#
loop_
_entity.id
_entity.type
_entity.pdbx_description
1 polymer ?
#
loop_
_entity_poly.entity_id
_entity_poly.type
_entity_poly.pdbx_seq_one_letter_code
_entity_poly.pdbx_strand_id
1 'polypeptide(L)'
;MSLAESASDRSVQHYELEKKILNQLLLLENEFRSHYHFAKKELAQQIEWINRLWVISQRYMHLTSTGLCCKHPQIYTSPIEESMLQEMAEKIKAIKNSNCRIYTSVKELREFCTIFEELCSQLDMAVESPFIIGDSSHKPLAFFIELVSDLFKYLHASILRQRYSVHLIEPSDCETVAKYKAVIEPSEDFEEYMSVGLTYCRCLIPKRIC
;
A
#
# COMPACT_ATOMS: atom_id res chain seq x y z
N MET A 1 30.16 43.26 9.23
CA MET A 1 29.56 41.96 8.89
C MET A 1 28.28 42.27 8.13
N SER A 2 28.37 42.13 6.81
CA SER A 2 27.57 42.91 5.85
C SER A 2 26.34 42.14 5.38
N LEU A 3 25.28 42.85 4.99
CA LEU A 3 24.05 42.28 4.42
C LEU A 3 24.30 41.27 3.28
N ALA A 4 25.41 41.42 2.55
CA ALA A 4 25.81 40.53 1.46
C ALA A 4 26.23 39.12 1.94
N GLU A 5 26.88 39.00 3.10
CA GLU A 5 27.23 37.69 3.70
C GLU A 5 25.96 36.93 4.09
N SER A 6 24.95 37.64 4.62
CA SER A 6 23.68 37.04 5.06
C SER A 6 22.74 36.60 3.92
N ALA A 7 22.90 37.17 2.73
CA ALA A 7 22.13 36.81 1.53
C ALA A 7 22.76 35.62 0.81
N SER A 8 24.09 35.57 0.75
CA SER A 8 24.86 34.42 0.24
C SER A 8 24.56 33.15 1.06
N ASP A 9 24.59 33.24 2.39
CA ASP A 9 24.29 32.10 3.26
C ASP A 9 22.86 31.57 3.10
N ARG A 10 21.87 32.47 2.94
CA ARG A 10 20.47 32.08 2.70
C ARG A 10 20.28 31.36 1.37
N SER A 11 20.95 31.80 0.31
CA SER A 11 20.90 31.12 -0.99
C SER A 11 21.49 29.72 -0.90
N VAL A 12 22.64 29.55 -0.24
CA VAL A 12 23.29 28.24 -0.06
C VAL A 12 22.41 27.29 0.76
N GLN A 13 21.79 27.78 1.83
CA GLN A 13 20.87 26.98 2.66
C GLN A 13 19.65 26.50 1.88
N HIS A 14 19.10 27.35 1.00
CA HIS A 14 17.96 27.00 0.15
C HIS A 14 18.32 25.88 -0.84
N TYR A 15 19.44 26.01 -1.56
CA TYR A 15 19.91 24.96 -2.47
C TYR A 15 20.20 23.62 -1.77
N GLU A 16 20.80 23.65 -0.57
CA GLU A 16 21.02 22.42 0.20
C GLU A 16 19.70 21.78 0.68
N LEU A 17 18.67 22.58 0.94
CA LEU A 17 17.34 22.06 1.27
C LEU A 17 16.67 21.41 0.04
N GLU A 18 16.70 22.04 -1.13
CA GLU A 18 16.20 21.44 -2.38
C GLU A 18 16.85 20.08 -2.66
N LYS A 19 18.18 19.99 -2.46
CA LYS A 19 18.93 18.75 -2.60
C LYS A 19 18.48 17.67 -1.61
N LYS A 20 18.20 18.03 -0.35
CA LYS A 20 17.67 17.09 0.64
C LYS A 20 16.29 16.59 0.23
N ILE A 21 15.42 17.48 -0.25
CA ILE A 21 14.07 17.14 -0.73
C ILE A 21 14.17 16.17 -1.91
N LEU A 22 15.03 16.46 -2.90
CA LEU A 22 15.22 15.58 -4.04
C LEU A 22 15.74 14.19 -3.63
N ASN A 23 16.72 14.12 -2.72
CA ASN A 23 17.22 12.85 -2.21
C ASN A 23 16.10 12.06 -1.50
N GLN A 24 15.23 12.76 -0.75
CA GLN A 24 14.08 12.13 -0.11
C GLN A 24 13.03 11.64 -1.11
N LEU A 25 12.80 12.36 -2.22
CA LEU A 25 11.94 11.89 -3.31
C LEU A 25 12.47 10.60 -3.94
N LEU A 26 13.78 10.53 -4.21
CA LEU A 26 14.42 9.32 -4.74
C LEU A 26 14.33 8.15 -3.77
N LEU A 27 14.41 8.41 -2.47
CA LEU A 27 14.19 7.39 -1.44
C LEU A 27 12.73 6.92 -1.47
N LEU A 28 11.77 7.85 -1.47
CA LEU A 28 10.34 7.55 -1.55
C LEU A 28 9.99 6.71 -2.79
N GLU A 29 10.60 6.98 -3.95
CA GLU A 29 10.46 6.14 -5.15
C GLU A 29 10.69 4.66 -4.84
N ASN A 30 11.82 4.38 -4.18
CA ASN A 30 12.23 3.03 -3.86
C ASN A 30 11.32 2.41 -2.81
N GLU A 31 10.94 3.18 -1.79
CA GLU A 31 10.06 2.71 -0.71
C GLU A 31 8.64 2.40 -1.22
N PHE A 32 8.05 3.27 -2.05
CA PHE A 32 6.76 3.02 -2.69
C PHE A 32 6.81 1.77 -3.57
N ARG A 33 7.86 1.60 -4.40
CA ARG A 33 8.03 0.41 -5.24
C ARG A 33 8.25 -0.86 -4.42
N SER A 34 9.08 -0.79 -3.38
CA SER A 34 9.34 -1.90 -2.46
C SER A 34 8.06 -2.36 -1.79
N HIS A 35 7.29 -1.41 -1.22
CA HIS A 35 5.99 -1.65 -0.64
C HIS A 35 5.04 -2.32 -1.65
N TYR A 36 4.94 -1.78 -2.87
CA TYR A 36 4.06 -2.32 -3.90
C TYR A 36 4.41 -3.76 -4.27
N HIS A 37 5.69 -4.06 -4.51
CA HIS A 37 6.13 -5.42 -4.80
C HIS A 37 5.87 -6.39 -3.64
N PHE A 38 6.08 -5.93 -2.41
CA PHE A 38 5.77 -6.71 -1.21
C PHE A 38 4.27 -6.99 -1.10
N ALA A 39 3.44 -5.94 -1.18
CA ALA A 39 1.99 -6.05 -1.10
C ALA A 39 1.42 -6.94 -2.22
N LYS A 40 1.94 -6.84 -3.45
CA LYS A 40 1.53 -7.70 -4.58
C LYS A 40 1.76 -9.18 -4.28
N LYS A 41 2.88 -9.54 -3.66
CA LYS A 41 3.16 -10.94 -3.25
C LYS A 41 2.21 -11.41 -2.16
N GLU A 42 1.97 -10.58 -1.16
CA GLU A 42 1.03 -10.87 -0.07
C GLU A 42 -0.39 -11.05 -0.61
N LEU A 43 -0.87 -10.16 -1.48
CA LEU A 43 -2.20 -10.25 -2.09
C LEU A 43 -2.34 -11.50 -2.97
N ALA A 44 -1.31 -11.88 -3.72
CA ALA A 44 -1.32 -13.14 -4.48
C ALA A 44 -1.53 -14.36 -3.57
N GLN A 45 -0.86 -14.41 -2.41
CA GLN A 45 -1.09 -15.47 -1.42
C GLN A 45 -2.49 -15.40 -0.81
N GLN A 46 -3.02 -14.20 -0.55
CA GLN A 46 -4.39 -14.05 -0.07
C GLN A 46 -5.41 -14.55 -1.10
N ILE A 47 -5.17 -14.37 -2.39
CA ILE A 47 -6.01 -14.92 -3.46
C ILE A 47 -6.04 -16.44 -3.43
N GLU A 48 -4.91 -17.11 -3.17
CA GLU A 48 -4.89 -18.57 -3.01
C GLU A 48 -5.72 -19.01 -1.78
N TRP A 49 -5.54 -18.34 -0.65
CA TRP A 49 -6.29 -18.66 0.57
C TRP A 49 -7.79 -18.39 0.44
N ILE A 50 -8.19 -17.30 -0.22
CA ILE A 50 -9.62 -16.98 -0.39
C ILE A 50 -10.29 -17.94 -1.38
N ASN A 51 -9.59 -18.35 -2.44
CA ASN A 51 -10.10 -19.37 -3.36
C ASN A 51 -10.25 -20.73 -2.66
N ARG A 52 -9.30 -21.08 -1.77
CA ARG A 52 -9.42 -22.29 -0.96
C ARG A 52 -10.59 -22.17 0.03
N LEU A 53 -10.72 -21.03 0.70
CA LEU A 53 -11.82 -20.77 1.62
C LEU A 53 -13.17 -20.91 0.92
N TRP A 54 -13.31 -20.34 -0.28
CA TRP A 54 -14.51 -20.46 -1.11
C TRP A 54 -14.94 -21.92 -1.33
N VAL A 55 -13.99 -22.78 -1.72
CA VAL A 55 -14.27 -24.22 -1.94
C VAL A 55 -14.71 -24.91 -0.64
N ILE A 56 -14.07 -24.60 0.49
CA ILE A 56 -14.42 -25.20 1.79
C ILE A 56 -15.81 -24.71 2.22
N SER A 57 -16.13 -23.42 2.04
CA SER A 57 -17.44 -22.84 2.32
C SER A 57 -18.56 -23.52 1.52
N GLN A 58 -18.35 -23.75 0.22
CA GLN A 58 -19.31 -24.50 -0.60
C GLN A 58 -19.55 -25.92 -0.07
N ARG A 59 -18.48 -26.63 0.31
CA ARG A 59 -18.58 -27.99 0.87
C ARG A 59 -19.31 -28.00 2.20
N TYR A 60 -19.01 -27.04 3.07
CA TYR A 60 -19.66 -26.88 4.38
C TYR A 60 -21.15 -26.61 4.24
N MET A 61 -21.54 -25.70 3.34
CA MET A 61 -22.96 -25.45 3.05
C MET A 61 -23.67 -26.71 2.51
N HIS A 62 -23.01 -27.49 1.67
CA HIS A 62 -23.58 -28.75 1.17
C HIS A 62 -23.76 -29.79 2.28
N LEU A 63 -22.76 -29.92 3.16
CA LEU A 63 -22.79 -30.86 4.28
C LEU A 63 -23.91 -30.51 5.28
N THR A 64 -24.04 -29.23 5.63
CA THR A 64 -25.04 -28.76 6.59
C THR A 64 -26.46 -28.75 6.01
N SER A 65 -26.63 -28.46 4.71
CA SER A 65 -27.94 -28.52 4.05
C SER A 65 -28.47 -29.95 3.83
N THR A 66 -27.59 -30.95 3.73
CA THR A 66 -27.98 -32.36 3.54
C THR A 66 -28.37 -33.08 4.82
N GLY A 67 -28.07 -32.52 6.00
CA GLY A 67 -28.44 -33.06 7.31
C GLY A 67 -29.95 -33.13 7.59
N LEU A 68 -30.78 -32.46 6.78
CA LEU A 68 -32.25 -32.47 6.89
C LEU A 68 -32.93 -33.65 6.17
N CYS A 69 -32.22 -34.39 5.30
CA CYS A 69 -32.79 -35.47 4.50
C CYS A 69 -32.25 -36.85 4.92
N CYS A 70 -32.77 -37.38 6.03
CA CYS A 70 -32.90 -38.79 6.49
C CYS A 70 -31.86 -39.89 6.12
N LYS A 71 -30.68 -39.62 5.56
CA LYS A 71 -29.75 -40.65 5.03
C LYS A 71 -28.34 -40.66 5.63
N HIS A 72 -27.99 -39.73 6.53
CA HIS A 72 -26.68 -39.72 7.19
C HIS A 72 -26.83 -39.65 8.72
N PRO A 73 -26.23 -40.60 9.48
CA PRO A 73 -26.19 -40.51 10.93
C PRO A 73 -25.35 -39.28 11.35
N GLN A 74 -25.91 -38.42 12.20
CA GLN A 74 -25.26 -37.19 12.71
C GLN A 74 -23.90 -37.44 13.39
N ILE A 75 -23.62 -38.68 13.81
CA ILE A 75 -22.40 -39.07 14.52
C ILE A 75 -21.15 -39.02 13.62
N TYR A 76 -21.28 -39.29 12.31
CA TYR A 76 -20.13 -39.28 11.37
C TYR A 76 -19.84 -37.89 10.78
N THR A 77 -20.77 -36.95 10.90
CA THR A 77 -20.71 -35.62 10.29
C THR A 77 -19.92 -34.63 11.15
N SER A 78 -19.97 -34.76 12.49
CA SER A 78 -19.31 -33.84 13.44
C SER A 78 -17.80 -33.70 13.23
N PRO A 79 -17.00 -34.78 13.10
CA PRO A 79 -15.55 -34.63 12.94
C PRO A 79 -15.15 -34.00 11.60
N ILE A 80 -15.94 -34.25 10.56
CA ILE A 80 -15.73 -33.67 9.23
C ILE A 80 -16.07 -32.17 9.26
N GLU A 81 -17.17 -31.81 9.91
CA GLU A 81 -17.60 -30.43 10.09
C GLU A 81 -16.55 -29.62 10.87
N GLU A 82 -16.09 -30.14 12.01
CA GLU A 82 -15.05 -29.52 12.83
C GLU A 82 -13.75 -29.33 12.04
N SER A 83 -13.33 -30.33 11.26
CA SER A 83 -12.14 -30.22 10.42
C SER A 83 -12.29 -29.13 9.35
N MET A 84 -13.47 -28.96 8.75
CA MET A 84 -13.72 -27.89 7.76
C MET A 84 -13.69 -26.51 8.42
N LEU A 85 -14.36 -26.35 9.56
CA LEU A 85 -14.37 -25.09 10.31
C LEU A 85 -12.96 -24.69 10.77
N GLN A 86 -12.16 -25.66 11.21
CA GLN A 86 -10.76 -25.43 11.56
C GLN A 86 -9.94 -24.97 10.35
N GLU A 87 -10.05 -25.64 9.19
CA GLU A 87 -9.35 -25.23 7.97
C GLU A 87 -9.76 -23.81 7.53
N MET A 88 -11.06 -23.48 7.61
CA MET A 88 -11.57 -22.13 7.33
C MET A 88 -10.96 -21.07 8.26
N ALA A 89 -10.96 -21.35 9.57
CA ALA A 89 -10.40 -20.45 10.58
C ALA A 89 -8.90 -20.19 10.35
N GLU A 90 -8.16 -21.22 9.95
CA GLU A 90 -6.75 -21.10 9.59
C GLU A 90 -6.53 -20.20 8.37
N LYS A 91 -7.35 -20.33 7.31
CA LYS A 91 -7.24 -19.45 6.13
C LYS A 91 -7.58 -18.01 6.48
N ILE A 92 -8.64 -17.76 7.25
CA ILE A 92 -9.00 -16.42 7.70
C ILE A 92 -7.89 -15.81 8.56
N LYS A 93 -7.28 -16.60 9.45
CA LYS A 93 -6.13 -16.16 10.26
C LYS A 93 -4.91 -15.83 9.39
N ALA A 94 -4.61 -16.64 8.37
CA ALA A 94 -3.52 -16.36 7.43
C ALA A 94 -3.73 -15.04 6.68
N ILE A 95 -4.95 -14.79 6.19
CA ILE A 95 -5.34 -13.53 5.54
C ILE A 95 -5.18 -12.35 6.52
N LYS A 96 -5.69 -12.46 7.75
CA LYS A 96 -5.53 -11.43 8.78
C LYS A 96 -4.06 -11.10 9.06
N ASN A 97 -3.21 -12.12 9.16
CA ASN A 97 -1.78 -11.93 9.37
C ASN A 97 -1.11 -11.24 8.17
N SER A 98 -1.49 -11.59 6.94
CA SER A 98 -1.03 -10.91 5.73
C SER A 98 -1.43 -9.43 5.72
N ASN A 99 -2.70 -9.12 6.04
CA ASN A 99 -3.15 -7.74 6.19
C ASN A 99 -2.38 -6.97 7.27
N CYS A 100 -2.04 -7.62 8.39
CA CYS A 100 -1.18 -6.99 9.40
C CYS A 100 0.21 -6.65 8.86
N ARG A 101 0.84 -7.55 8.07
CA ARG A 101 2.16 -7.28 7.48
C ARG A 101 2.12 -6.14 6.46
N ILE A 102 1.12 -6.13 5.56
CA ILE A 102 0.92 -5.02 4.61
C ILE A 102 0.71 -3.71 5.37
N TYR A 103 -0.11 -3.71 6.42
CA TYR A 103 -0.36 -2.52 7.23
C TYR A 103 0.89 -2.00 7.94
N THR A 104 1.73 -2.89 8.46
CA THR A 104 3.04 -2.50 9.03
C THR A 104 3.91 -1.83 7.97
N SER A 105 3.98 -2.39 6.76
CA SER A 105 4.74 -1.77 5.66
C SER A 105 4.19 -0.39 5.25
N VAL A 106 2.86 -0.18 5.26
CA VAL A 106 2.28 1.16 5.05
C VAL A 106 2.67 2.12 6.18
N LYS A 107 2.76 1.66 7.44
CA LYS A 107 3.22 2.49 8.55
C LYS A 107 4.68 2.91 8.40
N GLU A 108 5.56 1.99 8.00
CA GLU A 108 6.96 2.30 7.71
C GLU A 108 7.06 3.33 6.58
N LEU A 109 6.27 3.18 5.51
CA LEU A 109 6.21 4.14 4.41
C LEU A 109 5.77 5.56 4.87
N ARG A 110 4.92 5.65 5.90
CA ARG A 110 4.49 6.94 6.46
C ARG A 110 5.64 7.74 7.04
N GLU A 111 6.65 7.09 7.61
CA GLU A 111 7.81 7.76 8.20
C GLU A 111 8.54 8.56 7.12
N PHE A 112 8.80 7.94 5.97
CA PHE A 112 9.43 8.61 4.83
C PHE A 112 8.59 9.74 4.23
N CYS A 113 7.26 9.57 4.18
CA CYS A 113 6.34 10.62 3.72
C CYS A 113 6.38 11.82 4.66
N THR A 114 6.41 11.58 5.97
CA THR A 114 6.45 12.63 6.99
C THR A 114 7.74 13.44 6.91
N ILE A 115 8.89 12.77 6.75
CA ILE A 115 10.19 13.45 6.52
C ILE A 115 10.12 14.35 5.28
N PHE A 116 9.52 13.86 4.19
CA PHE A 116 9.38 14.64 2.97
C PHE A 116 8.46 15.86 3.14
N GLU A 117 7.31 15.69 3.80
CA GLU A 117 6.38 16.78 4.15
C GLU A 117 7.08 17.85 5.01
N GLU A 118 7.85 17.42 6.03
CA GLU A 118 8.61 18.31 6.91
C GLU A 118 9.69 19.09 6.15
N LEU A 119 10.43 18.45 5.25
CA LEU A 119 11.44 19.12 4.42
C LEU A 119 10.79 20.14 3.47
N CYS A 120 9.67 19.78 2.83
CA CYS A 120 8.94 20.70 1.96
C CYS A 120 8.37 21.89 2.72
N SER A 121 7.93 21.70 3.98
CA SER A 121 7.40 22.79 4.81
C SER A 121 8.43 23.86 5.17
N GLN A 122 9.72 23.52 5.10
CA GLN A 122 10.85 24.41 5.35
C GLN A 122 11.30 25.16 4.08
N LEU A 123 10.87 24.72 2.90
CA LEU A 123 11.31 25.29 1.62
C LEU A 123 10.54 26.59 1.33
N ASP A 124 11.28 27.64 1.01
CA ASP A 124 10.66 28.86 0.48
C ASP A 124 10.24 28.64 -0.98
N MET A 125 8.96 28.39 -1.17
CA MET A 125 8.33 28.16 -2.48
C MET A 125 8.23 29.43 -3.34
N ALA A 126 8.50 30.62 -2.78
CA ALA A 126 8.54 31.86 -3.56
C ALA A 126 9.82 32.00 -4.40
N VAL A 127 10.85 31.18 -4.13
CA VAL A 127 12.06 31.12 -4.93
C VAL A 127 11.76 30.36 -6.22
N GLU A 128 11.80 31.05 -7.37
CA GLU A 128 11.54 30.48 -8.69
C GLU A 128 12.72 29.63 -9.20
N SER A 129 13.08 28.57 -8.48
CA SER A 129 14.10 27.62 -8.93
C SER A 129 13.52 26.60 -9.90
N PRO A 130 14.31 26.06 -10.85
CA PRO A 130 13.86 24.98 -11.74
C PRO A 130 13.32 23.75 -11.01
N PHE A 131 13.77 23.48 -9.78
CA PHE A 131 13.27 22.41 -8.95
C PHE A 131 11.83 22.67 -8.46
N ILE A 132 11.54 23.92 -8.07
CA ILE A 132 10.24 24.33 -7.56
C ILE A 132 9.22 24.46 -8.69
N ILE A 133 9.54 25.26 -9.73
CA ILE A 133 8.61 25.56 -10.82
C ILE A 133 8.55 24.49 -11.91
N GLY A 134 9.54 23.59 -11.95
CA GLY A 134 9.72 22.65 -13.05
C GLY A 134 10.24 23.33 -14.33
N ASP A 135 10.34 22.54 -15.40
CA ASP A 135 10.73 23.02 -16.72
C ASP A 135 10.12 22.16 -17.83
N SER A 136 10.56 22.34 -19.08
CA SER A 136 10.09 21.56 -20.24
C SER A 136 10.24 20.04 -20.11
N SER A 137 11.13 19.57 -19.22
CA SER A 137 11.48 18.17 -18.99
C SER A 137 11.12 17.67 -17.59
N HIS A 138 10.86 18.58 -16.63
CA HIS A 138 10.65 18.25 -15.22
C HIS A 138 9.31 18.76 -14.69
N LYS A 139 8.61 17.91 -13.95
CA LYS A 139 7.41 18.31 -13.20
C LYS A 139 7.80 19.22 -12.03
N PRO A 140 6.95 20.19 -11.67
CA PRO A 140 7.18 21.06 -10.51
C PRO A 140 7.15 20.25 -9.20
N LEU A 141 7.80 20.76 -8.15
CA LEU A 141 7.78 20.12 -6.83
C LEU A 141 6.36 19.91 -6.29
N ALA A 142 5.46 20.86 -6.53
CA ALA A 142 4.06 20.78 -6.09
C ALA A 142 3.35 19.52 -6.60
N PHE A 143 3.64 19.10 -7.85
CA PHE A 143 3.11 17.86 -8.40
C PHE A 143 3.54 16.63 -7.58
N PHE A 144 4.80 16.59 -7.15
CA PHE A 144 5.32 15.47 -6.36
C PHE A 144 4.79 15.48 -4.91
N ILE A 145 4.55 16.66 -4.34
CA ILE A 145 3.89 16.79 -3.03
C ILE A 145 2.49 16.16 -3.06
N GLU A 146 1.69 16.50 -4.07
CA GLU A 146 0.36 15.92 -4.25
C GLU A 146 0.44 14.41 -4.51
N LEU A 147 1.34 13.99 -5.41
CA LEU A 147 1.54 12.59 -5.76
C LEU A 147 1.85 11.71 -4.55
N VAL A 148 2.84 12.10 -3.73
CA VAL A 148 3.24 11.34 -2.54
C VAL A 148 2.07 11.25 -1.56
N SER A 149 1.34 12.37 -1.36
CA SER A 149 0.17 12.42 -0.49
C SER A 149 -0.93 11.45 -0.96
N ASP A 150 -1.24 11.46 -2.25
CA ASP A 150 -2.34 10.68 -2.81
C ASP A 150 -2.01 9.19 -2.88
N LEU A 151 -0.77 8.83 -3.22
CA LEU A 151 -0.30 7.45 -3.16
C LEU A 151 -0.39 6.89 -1.73
N PHE A 152 0.06 7.65 -0.73
CA PHE A 152 -0.04 7.22 0.65
C PHE A 152 -1.49 7.03 1.08
N LYS A 153 -2.39 7.99 0.78
CA LYS A 153 -3.82 7.90 1.09
C LYS A 153 -4.46 6.68 0.46
N TYR A 154 -4.15 6.42 -0.82
CA TYR A 154 -4.66 5.26 -1.55
C TYR A 154 -4.24 3.94 -0.88
N LEU A 155 -2.95 3.76 -0.61
CA LEU A 155 -2.43 2.55 0.03
C LEU A 155 -3.03 2.35 1.43
N HIS A 156 -3.09 3.44 2.22
CA HIS A 156 -3.66 3.42 3.56
C HIS A 156 -5.17 3.06 3.54
N ALA A 157 -5.95 3.69 2.65
CA ALA A 157 -7.37 3.37 2.50
C ALA A 157 -7.59 1.93 2.04
N SER A 158 -6.77 1.44 1.09
CA SER A 158 -6.83 0.07 0.59
C SER A 158 -6.61 -0.94 1.72
N ILE A 159 -5.56 -0.79 2.53
CA ILE A 159 -5.28 -1.73 3.61
C ILE A 159 -6.31 -1.66 4.74
N LEU A 160 -6.87 -0.48 5.04
CA LEU A 160 -7.97 -0.36 5.98
C LEU A 160 -9.22 -1.12 5.48
N ARG A 161 -9.55 -0.97 4.20
CA ARG A 161 -10.66 -1.70 3.57
C ARG A 161 -10.45 -3.22 3.66
N GLN A 162 -9.25 -3.71 3.37
CA GLN A 162 -8.91 -5.14 3.51
C GLN A 162 -9.06 -5.63 4.96
N ARG A 163 -8.47 -4.89 5.92
CA ARG A 163 -8.56 -5.23 7.35
C ARG A 163 -9.98 -5.24 7.89
N TYR A 164 -10.83 -4.32 7.45
CA TYR A 164 -12.24 -4.33 7.84
C TYR A 164 -12.97 -5.51 7.18
N SER A 165 -12.79 -5.69 5.88
CA SER A 165 -13.53 -6.70 5.09
C SER A 165 -13.22 -8.14 5.52
N VAL A 166 -12.01 -8.44 6.01
CA VAL A 166 -11.69 -9.80 6.50
C VAL A 166 -12.48 -10.17 7.77
N HIS A 167 -12.95 -9.19 8.54
CA HIS A 167 -13.82 -9.45 9.69
C HIS A 167 -15.26 -9.77 9.30
N LEU A 168 -15.65 -9.45 8.07
CA LEU A 168 -16.99 -9.73 7.53
C LEU A 168 -17.09 -11.08 6.83
N ILE A 169 -15.99 -11.84 6.77
CA ILE A 169 -16.00 -13.18 6.17
C ILE A 169 -16.76 -14.12 7.11
N GLU A 170 -17.91 -14.59 6.64
CA GLU A 170 -18.70 -15.65 7.27
C GLU A 170 -18.46 -16.96 6.51
N PRO A 171 -17.84 -17.98 7.13
CA PRO A 171 -17.49 -19.20 6.41
C PRO A 171 -18.68 -19.99 5.85
N SER A 172 -19.88 -19.79 6.42
CA SER A 172 -21.15 -20.36 5.96
C SER A 172 -21.82 -19.57 4.84
N ASP A 173 -21.25 -18.42 4.44
CA ASP A 173 -21.79 -17.57 3.39
C ASP A 173 -20.72 -17.31 2.32
N CYS A 174 -20.85 -17.98 1.18
CA CYS A 174 -20.00 -17.75 0.02
C CYS A 174 -20.01 -16.29 -0.44
N GLU A 175 -21.12 -15.56 -0.31
CA GLU A 175 -21.19 -14.17 -0.76
C GLU A 175 -20.16 -13.28 -0.03
N THR A 176 -19.98 -13.49 1.28
CA THR A 176 -18.96 -12.75 2.05
C THR A 176 -17.54 -13.07 1.60
N VAL A 177 -17.27 -14.32 1.20
CA VAL A 177 -15.97 -14.74 0.67
C VAL A 177 -15.70 -14.10 -0.70
N ALA A 178 -16.71 -14.03 -1.58
CA ALA A 178 -16.60 -13.32 -2.86
C ALA A 178 -16.38 -11.81 -2.66
N LYS A 179 -17.09 -11.19 -1.71
CA LYS A 179 -16.91 -9.76 -1.38
C LYS A 179 -15.48 -9.48 -0.95
N TYR A 180 -14.88 -10.32 -0.10
CA TYR A 180 -13.47 -10.16 0.26
C TYR A 180 -12.54 -10.34 -0.93
N LYS A 181 -12.78 -11.35 -1.78
CA LYS A 181 -11.98 -11.59 -2.98
C LYS A 181 -11.93 -10.36 -3.89
N ALA A 182 -13.07 -9.69 -4.12
CA ALA A 182 -13.14 -8.47 -4.91
C ALA A 182 -12.37 -7.30 -4.28
N VAL A 183 -12.26 -7.24 -2.95
CA VAL A 183 -11.51 -6.19 -2.24
C VAL A 183 -10.00 -6.29 -2.45
N ILE A 184 -9.47 -7.50 -2.64
CA ILE A 184 -8.04 -7.79 -2.79
C ILE A 184 -7.61 -8.00 -4.25
N GLU A 185 -8.53 -7.83 -5.20
CA GLU A 185 -8.26 -8.00 -6.61
C GLU A 185 -7.28 -6.92 -7.11
N PRO A 186 -6.24 -7.29 -7.88
CA PRO A 186 -5.27 -6.33 -8.39
C PRO A 186 -5.94 -5.28 -9.29
N SER A 187 -5.47 -4.03 -9.20
CA SER A 187 -5.78 -2.98 -10.17
C SER A 187 -4.63 -2.89 -11.19
N GLU A 188 -4.92 -3.19 -12.45
CA GLU A 188 -3.93 -3.09 -13.55
C GLU A 188 -3.49 -1.64 -13.77
N ASP A 189 -4.43 -0.69 -13.74
CA ASP A 189 -4.15 0.75 -13.88
C ASP A 189 -3.15 1.27 -12.82
N PHE A 190 -3.25 0.75 -11.59
CA PHE A 190 -2.35 1.15 -10.51
C PHE A 190 -0.93 0.58 -10.68
N GLU A 191 -0.78 -0.57 -11.35
CA GLU A 191 0.54 -1.15 -11.63
C GLU A 191 1.33 -0.31 -12.64
N GLU A 192 0.67 0.14 -13.70
CA GLU A 192 1.26 1.04 -14.70
C GLU A 192 1.66 2.37 -14.04
N TYR A 193 0.77 2.91 -13.19
CA TYR A 193 1.05 4.13 -12.46
C TYR A 193 2.27 4.02 -11.54
N MET A 194 2.40 2.92 -10.80
CA MET A 194 3.53 2.68 -9.89
C MET A 194 4.86 2.43 -10.61
N SER A 195 4.81 1.82 -11.80
CA SER A 195 6.00 1.49 -12.58
C SER A 195 6.52 2.68 -13.39
N VAL A 196 5.63 3.46 -14.01
CA VAL A 196 5.98 4.54 -14.93
C VAL A 196 5.84 5.92 -14.28
N GLY A 197 4.74 6.17 -13.57
CA GLY A 197 4.36 7.50 -13.05
C GLY A 197 5.19 8.00 -11.87
N LEU A 198 5.87 7.10 -11.15
CA LEU A 198 6.66 7.40 -9.95
C LEU A 198 8.15 7.74 -10.23
N THR A 199 8.57 7.82 -11.50
CA THR A 199 9.98 8.00 -11.83
C THR A 199 10.41 9.46 -11.64
N TYR A 200 11.34 9.73 -10.73
CA TYR A 200 11.89 11.08 -10.53
C TYR A 200 13.15 11.31 -11.38
N CYS A 201 13.34 12.51 -11.92
CA CYS A 201 14.56 12.80 -12.69
C CYS A 201 15.77 12.98 -11.78
N ARG A 202 16.72 12.05 -11.87
CA ARG A 202 18.03 12.13 -11.20
C ARG A 202 18.92 13.27 -11.71
N CYS A 203 18.54 13.89 -12.82
CA CYS A 203 19.25 15.00 -13.43
C CYS A 203 19.16 16.31 -12.62
N LEU A 204 18.18 16.43 -11.72
CA LEU A 204 18.00 17.57 -10.83
C LEU A 204 18.95 17.55 -9.62
N ILE A 205 19.76 16.48 -9.44
CA ILE A 205 20.74 16.41 -8.36
C ILE A 205 21.78 17.53 -8.59
N PRO A 206 21.91 18.51 -7.66
CA PRO A 206 22.87 19.58 -7.82
C PRO A 206 24.28 18.98 -7.92
N LYS A 207 24.96 19.21 -9.04
CA LYS A 207 26.35 18.78 -9.23
C LYS A 207 27.20 19.54 -8.23
N ARG A 208 28.09 18.84 -7.52
CA ARG A 208 29.12 19.50 -6.71
C ARG A 208 29.87 20.46 -7.62
N ILE A 209 29.82 21.74 -7.30
CA ILE A 209 30.72 22.73 -7.89
C ILE A 209 32.09 22.41 -7.29
N CYS A 210 33.00 21.91 -8.13
CA CYS A 210 34.39 21.62 -7.77
C CYS A 210 35.15 22.91 -7.48
#